data_AF-A0A1A8J4T8-F1
#
_entry.id   AF-A0A1A8J4T8-F1
#
_cell.length_a   1.000
_cell.length_b   1.000
_cell.length_c   1.000
_cell.angle_alpha   90.00
_cell.angle_beta   90.00
_cell.angle_gamma   90.00
#
_symmetry.space_group_name_H-M   'P 1'
#
loop_
_entity.id
_entity.type
_entity.pdbx_description
1 polymer ?
#
loop_
_entity_poly.entity_id
_entity_poly.type
_entity_poly.pdbx_seq_one_letter_code
_entity_poly.pdbx_strand_id
1 'polypeptide(L)'
;TGPLHTCDIYQSAEAGAILKKVLQAGSSKPWPDVLQEAIGTREINANSLMKYFEPLTKWLQEQNVKESLGWPEFSWVPPIPEGYTGDGQEY
;
A
#
# COMPACT_ATOMS: atom_id res chain seq x y z
N THR A 1 16.51 -2.96 -16.65
CA THR A 1 15.28 -3.16 -15.84
C THR A 1 15.60 -4.10 -14.68
N GLY A 2 14.93 -3.94 -13.53
CA GLY A 2 15.20 -4.70 -12.30
C GLY A 2 13.97 -4.77 -11.38
N PRO A 3 14.11 -5.26 -10.13
CA PRO A 3 13.02 -5.30 -9.16
C PRO A 3 12.40 -3.92 -8.91
N LEU A 4 11.08 -3.86 -8.73
CA LEU A 4 10.39 -2.57 -8.59
C LEU A 4 10.82 -1.79 -7.35
N HIS A 5 11.13 -2.49 -6.25
CA HIS A 5 11.57 -1.89 -4.99
C HIS A 5 13.00 -1.36 -4.99
N THR A 6 13.78 -1.58 -6.06
CA THR A 6 15.10 -0.98 -6.25
C THR A 6 15.11 0.13 -7.30
N CYS A 7 13.94 0.48 -7.83
CA CYS A 7 13.80 1.54 -8.81
C CYS A 7 14.16 2.90 -8.20
N ASP A 8 15.02 3.66 -8.89
CA ASP A 8 15.28 5.06 -8.63
C ASP A 8 15.02 5.85 -9.92
N ILE A 9 14.17 6.88 -9.83
CA ILE A 9 13.81 7.75 -10.95
C ILE A 9 14.58 9.07 -10.95
N TYR A 10 15.56 9.23 -10.05
CA TYR A 10 16.45 10.38 -10.02
C TYR A 10 17.08 10.63 -11.40
N GLN A 11 17.07 11.90 -11.83
CA GLN A 11 17.53 12.36 -13.14
C GLN A 11 16.77 11.83 -14.37
N SER A 12 15.63 11.13 -14.22
CA SER A 12 14.78 10.79 -15.38
C SER A 12 13.85 11.94 -15.75
N ALA A 13 14.19 12.62 -16.86
CA ALA A 13 13.35 13.67 -17.44
C ALA A 13 12.02 13.11 -17.95
N GLU A 14 12.03 11.88 -18.48
CA GLU A 14 10.86 11.19 -19.01
C GLU A 14 9.86 10.87 -17.90
N ALA A 15 10.33 10.35 -16.75
CA ALA A 15 9.48 10.12 -15.58
C ALA A 15 8.91 11.46 -15.05
N GLY A 16 9.73 12.51 -15.00
CA GLY A 16 9.30 13.85 -14.64
C GLY A 16 8.20 14.41 -15.55
N ALA A 17 8.30 14.16 -16.86
CA ALA A 17 7.29 14.61 -17.83
C ALA A 17 5.92 13.94 -17.61
N ILE A 18 5.89 12.65 -17.25
CA ILE A 18 4.65 11.94 -16.90
C ILE A 18 4.06 12.52 -15.61
N LEU A 19 4.88 12.66 -14.56
CA LEU A 19 4.40 13.21 -13.28
C LEU A 19 3.88 14.65 -13.42
N LYS A 20 4.57 15.47 -14.22
CA LYS A 20 4.15 16.85 -14.53
C LYS A 20 2.75 16.90 -15.15
N LYS A 21 2.42 16.01 -16.10
CA LYS A 21 1.08 15.95 -16.70
C LYS A 21 -0.01 15.74 -15.66
N VAL A 22 0.22 14.82 -14.70
CA VAL A 22 -0.73 14.54 -13.62
C VAL A 22 -0.87 15.76 -12.71
N LEU A 23 0.25 16.32 -12.25
CA LEU A 23 0.24 17.44 -11.29
C LEU A 23 -0.36 18.73 -11.87
N GLN A 24 -0.11 19.02 -13.15
CA GLN A 24 -0.64 20.20 -13.82
C GLN A 24 -2.17 20.17 -13.97
N ALA A 25 -2.78 18.99 -14.04
CA ALA A 25 -4.23 18.88 -14.16
C ALA A 25 -4.96 19.35 -12.89
N GLY A 26 -4.35 19.20 -11.71
CA GLY A 26 -4.98 19.52 -10.43
C GLY A 26 -6.36 18.87 -10.31
N SER A 27 -7.38 19.65 -9.95
CA SER A 27 -8.78 19.22 -9.90
C SER A 27 -9.61 19.64 -11.12
N SER A 28 -8.97 20.07 -12.22
CA SER A 28 -9.68 20.57 -13.41
C SER A 28 -10.34 19.49 -14.25
N LYS A 29 -9.91 18.23 -14.10
CA LYS A 29 -10.44 17.05 -14.79
C LYS A 29 -10.76 15.94 -13.78
N PRO A 30 -11.70 15.03 -14.09
CA PRO A 30 -11.87 13.80 -13.33
C PRO A 30 -10.56 13.00 -13.28
N TRP A 31 -10.19 12.51 -12.10
CA TRP A 31 -8.93 11.77 -11.90
C TRP A 31 -8.74 10.55 -12.84
N PRO A 32 -9.78 9.80 -13.27
CA PRO A 32 -9.59 8.68 -14.20
C PRO A 32 -9.13 9.14 -15.58
N ASP A 33 -9.56 10.33 -16.02
CA ASP A 33 -9.16 10.89 -17.31
C ASP A 33 -7.69 11.32 -17.26
N VAL A 34 -7.26 11.93 -16.15
CA VAL A 34 -5.87 12.31 -15.91
C VAL A 34 -4.95 11.08 -15.93
N LEU A 35 -5.35 9.99 -15.28
CA LEU A 35 -4.57 8.74 -15.31
C LEU A 35 -4.51 8.12 -16.72
N GLN A 36 -5.62 8.16 -17.47
CA GLN A 36 -5.64 7.64 -18.84
C GLN A 36 -4.68 8.42 -19.74
N GLU A 37 -4.66 9.74 -19.62
CA GLU A 37 -3.77 10.62 -20.38
C GLU A 37 -2.29 10.45 -19.96
N ALA A 38 -2.02 10.18 -18.69
CA ALA A 38 -0.66 10.09 -18.16
C ALA A 38 -0.01 8.72 -18.33
N ILE A 39 -0.75 7.65 -18.01
CA ILE A 39 -0.22 6.28 -17.90
C ILE A 39 -1.11 5.23 -18.58
N GLY A 40 -2.15 5.64 -19.31
CA GLY A 40 -2.93 4.74 -20.17
C GLY A 40 -3.96 3.88 -19.46
N THR A 41 -4.28 4.14 -18.19
CA THR A 41 -5.34 3.43 -17.43
C THR A 41 -6.35 4.40 -16.82
N ARG A 42 -7.61 3.98 -16.75
CA ARG A 42 -8.68 4.67 -16.00
C ARG A 42 -8.86 4.13 -14.59
N GLU A 43 -8.28 2.99 -14.28
CA GLU A 43 -8.54 2.23 -13.06
C GLU A 43 -7.29 2.12 -12.20
N ILE A 44 -7.50 2.16 -10.89
CA ILE A 44 -6.49 1.83 -9.89
C ILE A 44 -6.55 0.33 -9.62
N ASN A 45 -5.40 -0.33 -9.63
CA ASN A 45 -5.27 -1.72 -9.21
C ASN A 45 -4.10 -1.89 -8.24
N ALA A 46 -4.11 -2.99 -7.49
CA ALA A 46 -3.09 -3.29 -6.50
C ALA A 46 -1.82 -3.93 -7.10
N ASN A 47 -1.74 -4.15 -8.42
CA ASN A 47 -0.68 -4.98 -9.02
C ASN A 47 0.73 -4.40 -8.79
N SER A 48 0.89 -3.08 -8.92
CA SER A 48 2.19 -2.42 -8.66
C SER A 48 2.61 -2.54 -7.19
N LEU A 49 1.65 -2.47 -6.25
CA LEU A 49 1.91 -2.66 -4.82
C LEU A 49 2.32 -4.11 -4.53
N MET A 50 1.58 -5.08 -5.07
CA MET A 50 1.90 -6.50 -4.92
C MET A 50 3.27 -6.84 -5.50
N LYS A 51 3.63 -6.26 -6.67
CA LYS A 51 4.94 -6.45 -7.31
C LYS A 51 6.07 -5.82 -6.51
N TYR A 52 5.84 -4.67 -5.86
CA TYR A 52 6.84 -4.03 -5.01
C TYR A 52 7.25 -4.95 -3.84
N PHE A 53 6.26 -5.55 -3.18
CA PHE A 53 6.44 -6.42 -2.01
C PHE A 53 6.64 -7.91 -2.34
N GLU A 54 6.64 -8.31 -3.62
CA GLU A 54 6.70 -9.71 -4.03
C GLU A 54 7.81 -10.54 -3.32
N PRO A 55 9.06 -10.06 -3.16
CA PRO A 55 10.08 -10.84 -2.46
C PRO A 55 9.76 -11.06 -0.97
N LEU A 56 9.24 -10.02 -0.31
CA LEU A 56 8.84 -10.09 1.09
C LEU A 56 7.62 -11.01 1.27
N THR A 57 6.63 -10.91 0.39
CA THR A 57 5.45 -11.77 0.40
C THR A 57 5.84 -13.25 0.28
N LYS A 58 6.74 -13.60 -0.64
CA LYS A 58 7.25 -14.96 -0.78
C LYS A 58 7.97 -15.43 0.48
N TRP A 59 8.85 -14.61 1.02
CA TRP A 59 9.56 -14.92 2.25
C TRP A 59 8.60 -15.15 3.44
N LEU A 60 7.60 -14.29 3.62
CA LEU A 60 6.59 -14.43 4.68
C LEU A 60 5.74 -15.69 4.51
N GLN A 61 5.38 -16.05 3.27
CA GLN A 61 4.67 -17.29 2.98
C GLN A 61 5.47 -18.52 3.41
N GLU A 62 6.79 -18.52 3.21
CA GLU A 62 7.69 -19.59 3.64
C GLU A 62 7.84 -19.64 5.17
N GLN A 63 7.95 -18.49 5.83
CA GLN A 63 8.10 -18.45 7.30
C GLN A 63 6.82 -18.87 8.01
N ASN A 64 5.66 -18.47 7.50
CA ASN A 64 4.38 -18.66 8.18
C ASN A 64 3.72 -20.02 7.86
N VAL A 65 4.41 -20.97 7.20
CA VAL A 65 3.85 -22.30 6.86
C VAL A 65 3.36 -23.06 8.11
N LYS A 66 3.97 -22.83 9.26
CA LYS A 66 3.62 -23.49 10.54
C LYS A 66 2.71 -22.63 11.43
N GLU A 67 2.34 -21.43 10.98
CA GLU A 67 1.52 -20.49 11.73
C GLU A 67 0.05 -20.57 11.30
N SER A 68 -0.84 -20.14 12.17
CA SER A 68 -2.26 -19.97 11.83
C SER A 68 -2.46 -18.65 11.08
N LEU A 69 -2.81 -18.72 9.79
CA LEU A 69 -3.11 -17.52 9.01
C LEU A 69 -4.50 -16.97 9.35
N GLY A 70 -4.55 -15.69 9.71
CA GLY A 70 -5.76 -14.99 10.13
C GLY A 70 -6.00 -15.08 11.63
N TRP A 71 -7.22 -14.77 12.04
CA TRP A 71 -7.62 -14.64 13.45
C TRP A 71 -8.85 -15.53 13.68
N PRO A 72 -8.68 -16.86 13.87
CA PRO A 72 -9.82 -17.78 14.00
C PRO A 72 -10.63 -17.52 15.29
N GLU A 73 -9.98 -17.02 16.34
CA GLU A 73 -10.64 -16.59 17.58
C GLU A 73 -11.13 -15.14 17.47
N PHE A 74 -12.19 -14.91 16.70
CA PHE A 74 -12.71 -13.55 16.42
C PHE A 74 -13.21 -12.79 17.66
N SER A 75 -13.51 -13.49 18.76
CA SER A 75 -14.02 -12.90 20.00
C SER A 75 -12.94 -12.70 21.07
N TRP A 76 -11.68 -13.06 20.77
CA TRP A 76 -10.60 -12.92 21.73
C TRP A 76 -10.31 -11.45 22.02
N VAL A 77 -10.23 -11.11 23.31
CA VAL A 77 -9.77 -9.81 23.80
C VAL A 77 -8.72 -10.06 24.88
N PRO A 78 -7.63 -9.26 24.95
CA PRO A 78 -6.63 -9.43 25.97
C PRO A 78 -7.20 -9.08 27.36
N PRO A 79 -6.71 -9.73 28.43
CA PRO A 79 -7.12 -9.38 29.79
C PRO A 79 -6.62 -7.98 30.17
N ILE A 80 -7.35 -7.30 31.05
CA ILE A 80 -6.91 -6.04 31.65
C ILE A 80 -5.70 -6.34 32.57
N PRO A 81 -4.56 -5.63 32.42
CA PRO A 81 -3.41 -5.83 33.28
C PRO A 81 -3.71 -5.52 34.76
N GLU A 82 -3.08 -6.27 35.66
CA GLU A 82 -3.18 -6.02 37.09
C GLU A 82 -2.64 -4.62 37.44
N GLY A 83 -3.43 -3.81 38.16
CA GLY A 83 -3.08 -2.42 38.50
C GLY A 83 -3.45 -1.37 37.44
N TYR A 84 -4.13 -1.76 36.36
CA TYR A 84 -4.69 -0.78 35.42
C TYR A 84 -5.84 0.00 36.07
N THR A 85 -5.62 1.27 36.40
CA THR A 85 -6.61 2.14 37.05
C THR A 85 -7.57 2.81 36.07
N GLY A 86 -7.68 2.26 34.85
CA GLY A 86 -8.53 2.67 33.74
C GLY A 86 -9.13 4.05 33.90
N ASP A 87 -8.48 5.07 33.32
CA ASP A 87 -8.95 6.44 33.34
C ASP A 87 -10.45 6.46 33.11
N GLY A 88 -11.18 6.68 34.21
CA GLY A 88 -12.62 6.55 34.24
C GLY A 88 -13.21 7.66 33.40
N GLN A 89 -13.66 7.33 32.19
CA GLN A 89 -14.70 8.03 31.46
C GLN A 89 -15.19 7.15 30.30
N GLU A 90 -16.20 6.34 30.61
CA GLU A 90 -17.28 6.05 29.68
C GLU A 90 -17.80 7.38 29.10
N TYR A 91 -17.91 7.45 27.77
CA TYR A 91 -18.82 8.38 27.08
C TYR A 91 -20.13 7.65 26.79
#